data_AF-A0A9K3CZC9-F1
#
_entry.id   AF-A0A9K3CZC9-F1
#
_cell.length_a   1.000
_cell.length_b   1.000
_cell.length_c   1.000
_cell.angle_alpha   90.00
_cell.angle_beta   90.00
_cell.angle_gamma   90.00
#
_symmetry.space_group_name_H-M   'P 1'
#
loop_
_entity.id
_entity.type
_entity.pdbx_description
1 polymer ?
#
loop_
_entity_poly.entity_id
_entity_poly.type
_entity_poly.pdbx_seq_one_letter_code
_entity_poly.pdbx_strand_id
1 'polypeptide(L)'
;MPLSVKLSSTIGDLKAEVDRKIKEESKFRMLRNVPLTVFKVYVADQAGKPTNIVINLGHDELILVDMDQTLAEAGIAAGTEISYFGGVEYERWRVDPVVKVWTGM
;
A
#
# COMPACT_ATOMS: atom_id res chain seq x y z
N MET A 1 -0.74 -0.40 9.65
CA MET A 1 0.16 -0.21 10.81
C MET A 1 0.52 1.27 10.87
N PRO A 2 0.54 1.94 12.04
CA PRO A 2 1.01 3.32 12.10
C PRO A 2 2.53 3.38 11.93
N LEU A 3 3.01 4.37 11.19
CA LEU A 3 4.42 4.65 10.96
C LEU A 3 4.73 6.08 11.37
N SER A 4 5.89 6.29 12.00
CA SER A 4 6.41 7.61 12.31
C SER A 4 7.60 7.87 11.39
N VAL A 5 7.33 8.47 10.23
CA VAL A 5 8.33 8.82 9.20
C VAL A 5 8.34 10.33 8.97
N LYS A 6 9.47 10.88 8.51
CA LYS A 6 9.55 12.30 8.16
C LYS A 6 9.00 12.50 6.75
N LEU A 7 8.32 13.62 6.49
CA LEU A 7 7.85 13.91 5.12
C LEU A 7 9.00 14.14 4.12
N SER A 8 10.20 14.44 4.62
CA SER A 8 11.43 14.52 3.84
C SER A 8 12.09 13.17 3.56
N SER A 9 11.58 12.07 4.14
CA SER A 9 12.04 10.72 3.82
C SER A 9 11.58 10.33 2.42
N THR A 10 12.29 9.41 1.79
CA THR A 10 11.96 8.91 0.46
C THR A 10 10.93 7.77 0.53
N ILE A 11 10.32 7.43 -0.60
CA ILE A 11 9.48 6.21 -0.71
C ILE A 11 10.34 4.96 -0.44
N GLY A 12 11.63 4.97 -0.79
CA GLY A 12 12.59 3.95 -0.40
C GLY A 12 12.74 3.77 1.11
N ASP A 13 12.87 4.88 1.85
CA ASP A 13 12.94 4.85 3.31
C ASP A 13 11.64 4.29 3.93
N LEU A 14 10.49 4.68 3.38
CA LEU A 14 9.19 4.14 3.79
C LEU A 14 9.14 2.62 3.60
N LYS A 15 9.61 2.13 2.45
CA LYS A 15 9.68 0.68 2.18
C LYS A 15 10.56 -0.04 3.20
N ALA A 16 11.75 0.49 3.46
CA ALA A 16 12.69 -0.11 4.40
C ALA A 16 12.09 -0.19 5.81
N GLU A 17 11.38 0.86 6.26
CA GLU A 17 10.72 0.88 7.57
C GLU A 17 9.55 -0.12 7.66
N VAL A 18 8.74 -0.23 6.61
CA VAL A 18 7.65 -1.23 6.56
C VAL A 18 8.20 -2.65 6.58
N ASP A 19 9.19 -2.94 5.74
CA ASP A 19 9.81 -4.27 5.66
C ASP A 19 10.48 -4.66 6.99
N ARG A 20 11.16 -3.70 7.64
CA ARG A 20 11.74 -3.88 8.98
C ARG A 20 10.66 -4.24 10.00
N LYS A 21 9.54 -3.53 10.04
CA LYS A 21 8.41 -3.83 10.94
C LYS A 21 7.78 -5.19 10.66
N ILE A 22 7.59 -5.58 9.40
CA ILE A 22 7.08 -6.91 9.04
C ILE A 22 8.01 -8.01 9.57
N LYS A 23 9.31 -7.80 9.44
CA LYS A 23 10.34 -8.74 9.91
C LYS A 23 10.39 -8.84 11.44
N GLU A 24 10.32 -7.73 12.15
CA GLU A 24 10.51 -7.67 13.60
C GLU A 24 9.23 -7.98 14.39
N GLU A 25 8.09 -7.39 14.02
CA GLU A 25 6.87 -7.50 14.80
C GLU A 25 6.21 -8.87 14.58
N SER A 26 5.94 -9.59 15.67
CA SER A 26 5.39 -10.96 15.61
C SER A 26 4.02 -11.04 14.94
N LYS A 27 3.19 -9.99 15.07
CA LYS A 27 1.86 -9.91 14.45
C LYS A 27 1.89 -9.93 12.91
N PHE A 28 3.04 -9.63 12.30
CA PHE A 28 3.22 -9.68 10.85
C PHE A 28 3.95 -10.94 10.39
N ARG A 29 4.11 -11.96 11.26
CA ARG A 29 4.81 -13.21 10.93
C ARG A 29 4.33 -13.85 9.62
N MET A 30 3.03 -13.81 9.34
CA MET A 30 2.46 -14.38 8.12
C MET A 30 2.84 -13.62 6.84
N LEU A 31 3.22 -12.35 6.97
CA LEU A 31 3.58 -11.49 5.83
C LEU A 31 5.07 -11.57 5.45
N ARG A 32 5.92 -12.16 6.32
CA ARG A 32 7.38 -12.16 6.14
C ARG A 32 7.88 -12.85 4.87
N ASN A 33 7.10 -13.78 4.34
CA ASN A 33 7.42 -14.52 3.12
C ASN A 33 6.55 -14.09 1.92
N VAL A 34 5.74 -13.03 2.09
CA VAL A 34 4.90 -12.50 1.01
C VAL A 34 5.73 -11.51 0.19
N PRO A 35 5.78 -11.64 -1.15
CA PRO A 35 6.58 -10.76 -2.01
C PRO A 35 5.89 -9.39 -2.22
N LEU A 36 5.80 -8.59 -1.16
CA LEU A 36 5.22 -7.25 -1.20
C LEU A 36 6.17 -6.28 -1.91
N THR A 37 5.67 -5.52 -2.88
CA THR A 37 6.51 -4.64 -3.71
C THR A 37 5.87 -3.31 -4.09
N VAL A 38 4.55 -3.18 -4.03
CA VAL A 38 3.84 -2.00 -4.56
C VAL A 38 3.16 -1.24 -3.43
N PHE A 39 3.41 0.07 -3.35
CA PHE A 39 2.64 1.00 -2.52
C PHE A 39 1.59 1.72 -3.36
N LYS A 40 0.37 1.81 -2.82
CA LYS A 40 -0.72 2.59 -3.42
C LYS A 40 -1.41 3.43 -2.36
N VAL A 41 -1.55 4.73 -2.62
CA VAL A 41 -2.31 5.64 -1.75
C VAL A 41 -3.78 5.24 -1.78
N TYR A 42 -4.34 4.90 -0.62
CA TYR A 42 -5.72 4.46 -0.47
C TYR A 42 -6.62 5.61 -0.02
N VAL A 43 -6.16 6.40 0.97
CA VAL A 43 -6.88 7.57 1.49
C VAL A 43 -5.87 8.70 1.66
N ALA A 44 -6.04 9.77 0.88
CA ALA A 44 -5.18 10.95 0.94
C ALA A 44 -5.60 11.91 2.07
N ASP A 45 -6.90 12.07 2.31
CA ASP A 45 -7.49 12.87 3.40
C ASP A 45 -8.62 12.11 4.12
N GLN A 46 -8.94 12.52 5.35
CA GLN A 46 -10.01 11.85 6.11
C GLN A 46 -11.43 12.16 5.58
N ALA A 47 -11.58 13.02 4.55
CA ALA A 47 -12.87 13.52 4.09
C ALA A 47 -13.54 12.60 3.07
N GLY A 48 -12.83 11.61 2.51
CA GLY A 48 -13.35 10.75 1.44
C GLY A 48 -13.05 9.27 1.57
N LYS A 49 -13.01 8.71 2.80
CA LYS A 49 -12.73 7.27 2.99
C LYS A 49 -13.65 6.41 2.10
N PRO A 50 -13.11 5.65 1.14
CA PRO A 50 -13.92 4.75 0.33
C PRO A 50 -14.58 3.71 1.23
N THR A 51 -15.83 3.36 0.92
CA THR A 51 -16.54 2.26 1.60
C THR A 51 -15.99 0.88 1.21
N ASN A 52 -15.15 0.82 0.17
CA ASN A 52 -14.59 -0.41 -0.36
C ASN A 52 -13.11 -0.57 0.04
N ILE A 53 -12.84 -1.54 0.90
CA ILE A 53 -11.50 -1.90 1.43
C ILE A 53 -10.68 -2.77 0.46
N VAL A 54 -11.25 -3.19 -0.67
CA VAL A 54 -10.50 -3.84 -1.74
C VAL A 54 -9.54 -2.80 -2.33
N ILE A 55 -8.30 -3.20 -2.67
CA ILE A 55 -7.34 -2.34 -3.38
C ILE A 55 -8.11 -1.56 -4.45
N ASN A 56 -8.18 -0.23 -4.28
CA ASN A 56 -9.09 0.59 -5.09
C ASN A 56 -8.81 0.31 -6.57
N LEU A 57 -9.84 -0.14 -7.28
CA LEU A 57 -9.75 -0.64 -8.66
C LEU A 57 -9.53 0.56 -9.58
N GLY A 58 -8.56 0.49 -10.52
CA GLY A 58 -8.14 1.67 -11.29
C GLY A 58 -7.33 2.67 -10.46
N HIS A 59 -7.05 3.85 -10.98
CA HIS A 59 -6.22 4.88 -10.33
C HIS A 59 -4.73 4.50 -10.17
N ASP A 60 -4.07 4.10 -11.26
CA ASP A 60 -2.64 3.77 -11.27
C ASP A 60 -1.78 5.00 -10.95
N GLU A 61 -2.31 6.20 -11.14
CA GLU A 61 -1.69 7.46 -10.69
C GLU A 61 -1.50 7.55 -9.17
N LEU A 62 -2.16 6.70 -8.38
CA LEU A 62 -1.99 6.61 -6.94
C LEU A 62 -0.89 5.61 -6.52
N ILE A 63 -0.26 4.93 -7.48
CA ILE A 63 0.87 4.03 -7.23
C ILE A 63 2.14 4.85 -7.06
N LEU A 64 2.88 4.57 -5.99
CA LEU A 64 4.16 5.22 -5.71
C LEU A 64 5.27 4.49 -6.47
N VAL A 65 5.76 5.09 -7.54
CA VAL A 65 6.72 4.46 -8.48
C VAL A 65 8.16 4.94 -8.33
N ASP A 66 8.36 6.18 -7.89
CA ASP A 66 9.69 6.78 -7.73
C ASP A 66 10.18 6.57 -6.29
N MET A 67 11.20 5.72 -6.13
CA MET A 67 11.74 5.39 -4.82
C MET A 67 12.56 6.52 -4.19
N ASP A 68 13.05 7.46 -5.00
CA ASP A 68 13.86 8.59 -4.55
C ASP A 68 13.00 9.84 -4.25
N GLN A 69 11.75 9.86 -4.74
CA GLN A 69 10.79 10.91 -4.42
C GLN A 69 10.48 10.92 -2.91
N THR A 70 10.43 12.13 -2.34
CA THR A 70 10.08 12.31 -0.93
C THR A 70 8.58 12.08 -0.69
N LEU A 71 8.22 11.72 0.54
CA LEU A 71 6.81 11.52 0.90
C LEU A 71 5.98 12.79 0.67
N ALA A 72 6.55 13.97 0.94
CA ALA A 72 5.91 15.26 0.66
C ALA A 72 5.62 15.47 -0.83
N GLU A 73 6.59 15.20 -1.70
CA GLU A 73 6.45 15.33 -3.16
C GLU A 73 5.44 14.33 -3.72
N ALA A 74 5.33 13.15 -3.10
CA ALA A 74 4.33 12.14 -3.41
C ALA A 74 2.91 12.48 -2.88
N GLY A 75 2.72 13.65 -2.27
CA GLY A 75 1.42 14.09 -1.74
C GLY A 75 0.99 13.37 -0.45
N ILE A 76 1.91 12.68 0.24
CA ILE A 76 1.63 12.01 1.50
C ILE A 76 1.62 13.04 2.63
N ALA A 77 0.61 12.94 3.49
CA ALA A 77 0.43 13.78 4.66
C ALA A 77 0.20 12.93 5.92
N ALA A 78 0.11 13.61 7.06
CA ALA A 78 -0.29 12.95 8.30
C ALA A 78 -1.70 12.34 8.15
N GLY A 79 -1.83 11.05 8.44
CA GLY A 79 -3.10 10.33 8.34
C GLY A 79 -3.40 9.71 6.97
N THR A 80 -2.51 9.88 5.98
CA THR A 80 -2.62 9.14 4.70
C THR A 80 -2.58 7.63 4.96
N GLU A 81 -3.53 6.90 4.39
CA GLU A 81 -3.53 5.43 4.42
C GLU A 81 -2.97 4.89 3.11
N ILE A 82 -2.03 3.95 3.20
CA ILE A 82 -1.31 3.37 2.06
C ILE A 82 -1.44 1.86 2.13
N SER A 83 -1.76 1.25 1.00
CA SER A 83 -1.76 -0.21 0.83
C SER A 83 -0.39 -0.67 0.35
N TYR A 84 0.09 -1.81 0.87
CA TYR A 84 1.33 -2.47 0.43
C TYR A 84 1.02 -3.92 0.03
N PHE A 85 1.23 -4.26 -1.24
CA PHE A 85 0.80 -5.54 -1.82
C PHE A 85 1.83 -6.09 -2.83
N GLY A 86 1.64 -7.36 -3.22
CA GLY A 86 2.50 -8.02 -4.19
C GLY A 86 2.22 -7.53 -5.61
N GLY A 87 3.26 -7.03 -6.27
CA GLY A 87 3.14 -6.47 -7.62
C GLY A 87 2.80 -7.52 -8.67
N VAL A 88 3.38 -8.72 -8.57
CA VAL A 88 3.12 -9.80 -9.54
C VAL A 88 1.66 -10.26 -9.46
N GLU A 89 1.13 -10.42 -8.25
CA GLU A 89 -0.25 -10.79 -8.00
C GLU A 89 -1.21 -9.69 -8.47
N TYR A 90 -0.85 -8.42 -8.24
CA TYR A 90 -1.63 -7.28 -8.73
C TYR A 90 -1.68 -7.24 -10.25
N GLU A 91 -0.54 -7.41 -10.92
CA GLU A 91 -0.47 -7.45 -12.38
C GLU A 91 -1.28 -8.61 -12.97
N ARG A 92 -1.17 -9.81 -12.40
CA ARG A 92 -1.98 -10.97 -12.81
C ARG A 92 -3.47 -10.72 -12.66
N TRP A 93 -3.86 -10.16 -11.51
CA TRP A 93 -5.25 -9.80 -11.25
C TRP A 93 -5.73 -8.67 -12.18
N ARG A 94 -4.88 -7.72 -12.55
CA ARG A 94 -5.20 -6.62 -13.48
C ARG A 94 -5.54 -7.13 -14.88
N VAL A 95 -4.87 -8.19 -15.34
CA VAL A 95 -5.11 -8.80 -16.65
C VAL A 95 -6.41 -9.60 -16.70
N ASP A 96 -6.79 -10.26 -15.60
CA ASP A 96 -8.03 -11.05 -15.49
C ASP A 96 -8.65 -10.88 -14.09
N PRO A 97 -9.41 -9.79 -13.86
CA PRO A 97 -9.93 -9.47 -12.53
C PRO A 97 -11.11 -10.39 -12.18
N VAL A 98 -10.85 -11.42 -11.38
CA VAL A 98 -11.91 -12.28 -10.82
C VAL A 98 -12.43 -11.70 -9.51
N VAL A 99 -13.55 -10.98 -9.57
CA VAL A 99 -14.27 -10.53 -8.36
C VAL A 99 -15.15 -11.68 -7.86
N LYS A 100 -14.73 -12.32 -6.76
CA LYS A 100 -15.56 -13.30 -6.07
C LYS A 100 -16.54 -12.58 -5.16
N VAL A 101 -17.78 -12.44 -5.61
CA VAL A 101 -18.90 -12.08 -4.73
C VAL A 101 -19.29 -13.35 -3.99
N TRP A 102 -19.42 -13.29 -2.67
CA TRP A 102 -20.00 -14.40 -1.91
C TRP A 102 -21.46 -14.58 -2.34
N THR A 103 -21.77 -15.68 -3.00
CA THR A 103 -23.12 -15.97 -3.52
C THR A 103 -24.00 -16.76 -2.55
N GLY A 104 -23.55 -16.99 -1.32
CA GLY A 104 -24.38 -17.53 -0.24
C GLY A 104 -25.00 -18.91 -0.48
N MET A 105 -24.35 -19.78 -1.27
CA MET A 105 -24.72 -21.21 -1.39
C MET A 105 -23.73 -22.09 -0.65
#